data_AF-A0A6M3LIE1-F1
#
_entry.id   AF-A0A6M3LIE1-F1
#
_cell.length_a   1.000
_cell.length_b   1.000
_cell.length_c   1.000
_cell.angle_alpha   90.00
_cell.angle_beta   90.00
_cell.angle_gamma   90.00
#
_symmetry.space_group_name_H-M   'P 1'
#
loop_
_entity.id
_entity.type
_entity.pdbx_description
1 polymer ?
#
loop_
_entity_poly.entity_id
_entity_poly.type
_entity_poly.pdbx_seq_one_letter_code
_entity_poly.pdbx_strand_id
1 'polypeptide(L)'
;MNYVLLKHFGIPSPEIEYKFHPSRKWRIDYAWPGVKLAVEIEGGAWVKGRHNRASGFIKDMEKYNQLILLGWRLLRFQPGKINYRLIKDVYDKGAA
;
A
#
# COMPACT_ATOMS: atom_id res chain seq x y z
N MET A 1 -3.49 -9.87 -2.98
CA MET A 1 -3.10 -10.23 -1.59
C MET A 1 -3.53 -11.67 -1.31
N ASN A 2 -2.72 -12.48 -0.62
CA ASN A 2 -3.10 -13.83 -0.18
C ASN A 2 -3.38 -13.82 1.33
N TYR A 3 -4.65 -14.02 1.70
CA TYR A 3 -5.12 -13.97 3.10
C TYR A 3 -4.65 -15.16 3.93
N VAL A 4 -4.40 -16.32 3.32
CA VAL A 4 -3.81 -17.49 4.02
C VAL A 4 -2.39 -17.16 4.45
N LEU A 5 -1.60 -16.51 3.59
CA LEU A 5 -0.26 -16.08 3.93
C LEU A 5 -0.27 -14.98 4.99
N LEU A 6 -1.15 -13.98 4.90
CA LEU A 6 -1.30 -12.99 5.98
C LEU A 6 -1.56 -13.65 7.33
N LYS A 7 -2.53 -14.58 7.38
CA LYS A 7 -2.86 -15.33 8.59
C LYS A 7 -1.68 -16.16 9.10
N HIS A 8 -0.93 -16.81 8.20
CA HIS A 8 0.27 -17.57 8.56
C HIS A 8 1.34 -16.71 9.25
N PHE A 9 1.51 -15.46 8.80
CA PHE A 9 2.40 -14.48 9.44
C PHE A 9 1.78 -13.78 10.65
N GLY A 10 0.55 -14.12 11.06
CA GLY A 10 -0.14 -13.48 12.19
C GLY A 10 -0.55 -12.03 11.91
N ILE A 11 -0.71 -11.65 10.64
CA ILE A 11 -1.15 -10.32 10.23
C ILE A 11 -2.67 -10.37 10.04
N PRO A 12 -3.45 -9.46 10.65
CA PRO A 12 -4.90 -9.42 10.43
C PRO A 12 -5.24 -9.06 8.98
N SER A 13 -6.49 -9.28 8.58
CA SER A 13 -6.96 -8.84 7.26
C SER A 13 -6.86 -7.33 7.12
N PRO A 14 -6.37 -6.80 5.98
CA PRO A 14 -6.38 -5.38 5.69
C PRO A 14 -7.78 -4.90 5.31
N GLU A 15 -8.01 -3.60 5.46
CA GLU A 15 -9.07 -2.87 4.76
C GLU A 15 -8.66 -2.66 3.30
N ILE A 16 -9.58 -2.88 2.36
CA ILE A 16 -9.32 -2.74 0.92
C ILE A 16 -9.81 -1.37 0.42
N GLU A 17 -9.13 -0.82 -0.58
CA GLU A 17 -9.55 0.44 -1.24
C GLU A 17 -9.79 1.60 -0.25
N TYR A 18 -8.94 1.67 0.80
CA TYR A 18 -9.12 2.53 1.95
C TYR A 18 -8.85 4.01 1.62
N LYS A 19 -9.84 4.88 1.86
CA LYS A 19 -9.69 6.33 1.67
C LYS A 19 -8.93 6.94 2.85
N PHE A 20 -7.64 7.21 2.68
CA PHE A 20 -6.77 7.71 3.75
C PHE A 20 -6.72 9.24 3.88
N HIS A 21 -7.05 9.97 2.82
CA HIS A 21 -6.88 11.41 2.77
C HIS A 21 -8.22 12.13 3.05
N PRO A 22 -8.25 13.20 3.88
CA PRO A 22 -9.50 13.87 4.25
C PRO A 22 -10.25 14.46 3.03
N SER A 23 -9.56 15.26 2.22
CA SER A 23 -10.15 15.97 1.07
C SER A 23 -10.01 15.24 -0.27
N ARG A 24 -8.89 14.56 -0.53
CA ARG A 24 -8.64 13.83 -1.79
C ARG A 24 -9.38 12.48 -1.79
N LYS A 25 -9.71 12.00 -2.99
CA LYS A 25 -10.37 10.69 -3.19
C LYS A 25 -9.37 9.55 -3.41
N TRP A 26 -8.13 9.69 -2.96
CA TRP A 26 -7.14 8.62 -3.09
C TRP A 26 -7.48 7.45 -2.17
N ARG A 27 -7.19 6.26 -2.66
CA ARG A 27 -7.41 4.99 -1.97
C ARG A 27 -6.11 4.21 -1.91
N ILE A 28 -5.89 3.51 -0.80
CA ILE A 28 -4.83 2.52 -0.64
C ILE A 28 -5.42 1.16 -0.99
N ASP A 29 -4.72 0.36 -1.80
CA ASP A 29 -5.21 -0.97 -2.18
C ASP A 29 -5.46 -1.86 -0.95
N TYR A 30 -4.52 -1.88 0.00
CA TYR A 30 -4.63 -2.61 1.27
C TYR A 30 -4.06 -1.77 2.43
N ALA A 31 -4.87 -1.55 3.46
CA ALA A 31 -4.51 -0.72 4.60
C ALA A 31 -4.73 -1.44 5.94
N TRP A 32 -3.86 -1.15 6.92
CA TRP A 32 -4.12 -1.37 8.33
C TRP A 32 -4.10 -0.02 9.05
N PRO A 33 -5.24 0.69 9.14
CA PRO A 33 -5.27 2.06 9.62
C PRO A 33 -4.82 2.22 11.07
N GLY A 34 -5.15 1.25 11.94
CA GLY A 34 -4.75 1.27 13.35
C GLY A 34 -3.23 1.34 13.56
N VAL A 35 -2.46 0.81 12.62
CA VAL A 35 -0.99 0.87 12.62
C VAL A 35 -0.44 1.68 11.45
N LYS A 36 -1.27 2.50 10.78
CA LYS A 36 -0.92 3.31 9.60
C LYS A 36 0.02 2.62 8.60
N LEU A 37 -0.30 1.37 8.23
CA LEU A 37 0.42 0.63 7.20
C LEU A 37 -0.39 0.63 5.91
N ALA A 38 0.24 1.10 4.82
CA ALA A 38 -0.29 1.10 3.47
C ALA A 38 0.49 0.13 2.58
N VAL A 39 -0.22 -0.70 1.82
CA VAL A 39 0.35 -1.56 0.77
C VAL A 39 -0.33 -1.25 -0.55
N GLU A 40 0.47 -0.86 -1.55
CA GLU A 40 0.05 -0.62 -2.94
C GLU A 40 0.59 -1.72 -3.85
N ILE A 41 -0.23 -2.18 -4.80
CA ILE A 41 0.16 -3.15 -5.82
C ILE A 41 0.31 -2.42 -7.16
N GLU A 42 1.57 -2.13 -7.49
CA GLU A 42 1.94 -1.37 -8.68
C GLU A 42 1.89 -2.23 -9.94
N GLY A 43 0.71 -2.25 -10.56
CA GLY A 43 0.51 -2.88 -11.86
C GLY A 43 1.26 -2.17 -12.98
N GLY A 44 1.63 -2.95 -13.98
CA GLY A 44 1.99 -2.40 -15.28
C GLY A 44 3.42 -1.90 -15.43
N ALA A 45 4.34 -2.15 -14.49
CA ALA A 45 5.74 -1.69 -14.58
C ALA A 45 6.44 -1.98 -15.93
N TRP A 46 6.03 -3.03 -16.65
CA TRP A 46 6.61 -3.45 -17.93
C TRP A 46 5.73 -3.19 -19.16
N VAL A 47 4.56 -2.57 -19.00
CA VAL A 47 3.60 -2.34 -20.08
C VAL A 47 3.22 -0.87 -20.18
N LYS A 48 3.05 -0.33 -21.39
CA LYS A 48 2.68 1.07 -21.56
C LYS A 48 1.24 1.30 -21.10
N GLY A 49 1.07 1.89 -19.92
CA GLY A 49 -0.22 2.05 -19.24
C GLY A 49 -0.34 3.36 -18.47
N ARG A 50 -1.43 3.54 -17.71
CA ARG A 50 -1.66 4.74 -16.88
C ARG A 50 -0.45 5.11 -16.01
N HIS A 51 0.12 4.16 -15.28
CA HIS A 51 1.19 4.42 -14.31
C HIS A 51 2.53 4.73 -15.00
N ASN A 52 2.69 4.37 -16.28
CA ASN A 52 3.89 4.68 -17.08
C ASN A 52 3.74 5.93 -17.95
N ARG A 53 2.54 6.53 -18.01
CA ARG A 53 2.38 7.86 -18.57
C ARG A 53 2.89 8.85 -17.54
N ALA A 54 3.69 9.84 -17.98
CA ALA A 54 4.30 10.83 -17.09
C ALA A 54 3.28 11.48 -16.13
N SER A 55 2.08 11.83 -16.62
CA SER A 55 1.03 12.43 -15.80
C SER A 55 0.42 11.49 -14.76
N GLY A 56 0.39 10.18 -15.01
CA GLY A 56 -0.03 9.18 -14.03
C GLY A 56 1.04 9.04 -12.95
N PHE A 57 2.27 8.78 -13.38
CA PHE A 57 3.43 8.65 -12.50
C PHE A 57 3.59 9.86 -11.54
N ILE A 58 3.47 11.08 -12.05
CA ILE A 58 3.55 12.31 -11.23
C ILE A 58 2.44 12.37 -10.18
N LYS A 59 1.21 11.99 -10.53
CA LYS A 59 0.08 11.95 -9.58
C LYS A 59 0.26 10.86 -8.52
N ASP A 60 0.85 9.73 -8.90
CA ASP A 60 1.14 8.64 -7.98
C ASP A 60 2.23 9.07 -6.97
N MET A 61 3.28 9.76 -7.43
CA MET A 61 4.27 10.38 -6.53
C MET A 61 3.63 11.34 -5.51
N GLU A 62 2.70 12.18 -5.95
CA GLU A 62 1.96 13.09 -5.06
C GLU A 62 1.18 12.31 -3.98
N LYS A 63 0.45 11.26 -4.38
CA LYS A 63 -0.29 10.39 -3.46
C LYS A 63 0.64 9.74 -2.43
N TYR A 64 1.78 9.19 -2.86
CA TYR A 64 2.72 8.51 -1.96
C TYR A 64 3.35 9.47 -0.95
N ASN A 65 3.75 10.66 -1.38
CA ASN A 65 4.29 11.66 -0.45
C ASN A 65 3.25 12.07 0.60
N GLN A 66 1.98 12.18 0.21
CA GLN A 66 0.89 12.49 1.14
C GLN A 66 0.61 11.37 2.14
N LEU A 67 0.79 10.09 1.76
CA LEU A 67 0.77 8.98 2.71
C LEU A 67 1.84 9.18 3.81
N ILE A 68 3.08 9.46 3.40
CA ILE A 68 4.18 9.67 4.34
C ILE A 68 3.90 10.87 5.27
N LEU A 69 3.45 12.00 4.71
CA LEU A 69 3.12 13.20 5.50
C LEU A 69 2.02 12.95 6.54
N LEU A 70 1.06 12.08 6.24
CA LEU A 70 0.00 11.68 7.16
C LEU A 70 0.43 10.58 8.17
N GLY A 71 1.71 10.22 8.16
CA GLY A 71 2.33 9.26 9.07
C GLY A 71 2.12 7.80 8.66
N TRP A 72 1.78 7.53 7.40
CA TRP A 72 1.69 6.17 6.89
C TRP A 72 3.06 5.62 6.54
N ARG A 73 3.26 4.34 6.84
CA ARG A 73 4.34 3.54 6.27
C ARG A 73 3.82 2.91 4.98
N LEU A 74 4.46 3.22 3.86
CA LEU A 74 4.07 2.75 2.54
C LEU A 74 5.01 1.64 2.07
N LEU A 75 4.44 0.49 1.73
CA LEU A 75 5.10 -0.57 0.96
C LEU A 75 4.46 -0.67 -0.42
N ARG A 76 5.28 -0.87 -1.45
CA ARG A 76 4.81 -1.04 -2.83
C ARG A 76 5.35 -2.34 -3.39
N PHE A 77 4.49 -3.14 -3.99
CA PHE A 77 4.86 -4.42 -4.58
C PHE A 77 4.37 -4.53 -6.02
N GLN A 78 5.03 -5.38 -6.80
CA GLN A 78 4.49 -5.77 -8.11
C GLN A 78 3.41 -6.84 -7.93
N PRO A 79 2.44 -6.95 -8.87
CA PRO A 79 1.49 -8.06 -8.88
C PRO A 79 2.20 -9.42 -8.77
N GLY A 80 1.73 -10.26 -7.84
CA GLY A 80 2.28 -11.60 -7.62
C GLY A 80 3.63 -11.67 -6.91
N LYS A 81 4.27 -10.54 -6.57
CA LYS A 81 5.58 -10.48 -5.89
C LYS A 81 5.48 -9.74 -4.55
N ILE A 82 4.55 -10.18 -3.71
CA ILE A 82 4.33 -9.59 -2.37
C ILE A 82 5.25 -10.26 -1.35
N ASN A 83 5.99 -9.47 -0.58
CA ASN A 83 6.80 -9.95 0.53
C ASN A 83 6.02 -9.86 1.86
N TYR A 84 5.40 -10.96 2.27
CA TYR A 84 4.58 -11.01 3.49
C TYR A 84 5.38 -10.85 4.78
N ARG A 85 6.66 -11.27 4.78
CA ARG A 85 7.55 -11.05 5.94
C ARG A 85 7.82 -9.57 6.14
N LEU A 86 8.10 -8.83 5.07
CA LEU A 86 8.27 -7.38 5.15
C LEU A 86 6.98 -6.68 5.63
N ILE A 87 5.80 -7.14 5.20
CA ILE A 87 4.53 -6.62 5.72
C ILE A 87 4.45 -6.85 7.24
N LYS A 88 4.81 -8.05 7.72
CA LYS A 88 4.84 -8.35 9.17
C LYS A 88 5.77 -7.39 9.93
N ASP A 89 7.01 -7.26 9.46
CA ASP A 89 8.02 -6.43 10.12
C ASP A 89 7.57 -4.96 10.24
N VAL A 90 6.88 -4.45 9.22
CA VAL A 90 6.36 -3.06 9.22
C VAL A 90 5.09 -2.92 10.04
N TYR A 91 4.22 -3.94 10.02
CA TYR A 91 3.01 -3.99 10.86
C TYR A 91 3.37 -3.94 12.35
N ASP A 92 4.34 -4.77 12.77
CA ASP A 92 4.77 -4.85 14.17
C ASP A 92 5.38 -3.54 14.68
N LYS A 93 6.20 -2.88 13.84
CA LYS A 93 6.75 -1.55 14.15
C LYS A 93 5.68 -0.48 14.36
N GLY A 94 4.48 -0.70 13.84
CA GLY A 94 3.35 0.20 14.03
C GLY A 94 2.41 -0.16 15.16
N ALA A 95 2.53 -1.38 15.68
CA ALA A 95 1.74 -1.89 16.79
C ALA A 95 2.45 -1.72 18.16
N ALA A 96 3.76 -1.49 18.14
CA ALA A 96 4.56 -1.07 19.29
C ALA A 96 4.40 0.42 19.57
#